data_AF-A0A2V7FAG6-F1
#
_entry.id   AF-A0A2V7FAG6-F1
#
_cell.length_a   1.000
_cell.length_b   1.000
_cell.length_c   1.000
_cell.angle_alpha   90.00
_cell.angle_beta   90.00
_cell.angle_gamma   90.00
#
_symmetry.space_group_name_H-M   'P 1'
#
loop_
_entity.id
_entity.type
_entity.pdbx_description
1 polymer ?
#
loop_
_entity_poly.entity_id
_entity_poly.type
_entity_poly.pdbx_seq_one_letter_code
_entity_poly.pdbx_strand_id
1 'polypeptide(L)'
;MSNLAREMLAKIEAGVRIESAHEMTDDYRENLVHLLTMQADSELAGGYGYVPWITKAPTVEEKHVVAQIVKDELRHATVMYGLLADLGFDVESHVRRHDEIFTMRIESDADIGTARITSDKRVNIFYYPIETWADFIFFNFCMDRGAGHQLEDVRGCSYGPWVRAIEGIFKEEKFHIRHGEYWVKKLAEDPKIHAEAQATFNKWYIRTMNIFGRPGSPKNQLYRRYKLKLRDNDEVRQAFAHEIRGLCDTFGLTVPEWKPKWAELPEEAHIPG
;
A
#
# COMPACT_ATOMS: atom_id res chain seq x y z
N MET A 1 20.75 16.80 -21.52
CA MET A 1 19.39 17.04 -20.95
C MET A 1 18.65 18.01 -21.84
N SER A 2 17.38 17.74 -22.18
CA SER A 2 16.54 18.65 -22.96
C SER A 2 16.22 19.94 -22.19
N ASN A 3 15.68 20.96 -22.85
CA ASN A 3 15.21 22.18 -22.18
C ASN A 3 14.11 21.86 -21.16
N LEU A 4 13.13 21.06 -21.58
CA LEU A 4 12.05 20.57 -20.72
C LEU A 4 12.58 19.84 -19.46
N ALA A 5 13.59 18.97 -19.61
CA ALA A 5 14.18 18.28 -18.48
C ALA A 5 14.85 19.23 -17.47
N ARG A 6 15.55 20.27 -17.96
CA ARG A 6 16.18 21.28 -17.09
C ARG A 6 15.15 22.14 -16.38
N GLU A 7 14.10 22.56 -17.07
CA GLU A 7 13.02 23.37 -16.50
C GLU A 7 12.21 22.59 -15.45
N MET A 8 11.86 21.34 -15.75
CA MET A 8 11.17 20.44 -14.83
C MET A 8 12.00 20.20 -13.56
N LEU A 9 13.29 19.85 -13.69
CA LEU A 9 14.16 19.62 -12.54
C LEU A 9 14.37 20.90 -11.72
N ALA A 10 14.54 22.06 -12.36
CA ALA A 10 14.67 23.33 -11.65
C ALA A 10 13.40 23.68 -10.84
N LYS A 11 12.20 23.39 -11.37
CA LYS A 11 10.94 23.51 -10.62
C LYS A 11 10.93 22.60 -9.40
N ILE A 12 11.25 21.32 -9.58
CA ILE A 12 11.30 20.32 -8.51
C ILE A 12 12.30 20.75 -7.43
N GLU A 13 13.49 21.20 -7.79
CA GLU A 13 14.52 21.70 -6.88
C GLU A 13 14.05 22.93 -6.09
N ALA A 14 13.36 23.87 -6.76
CA ALA A 14 12.76 25.05 -6.14
C ALA A 14 11.51 24.76 -5.28
N GLY A 15 11.07 23.49 -5.19
CA GLY A 15 9.87 23.10 -4.44
C GLY A 15 8.56 23.45 -5.14
N VAL A 16 8.61 23.83 -6.42
CA VAL A 16 7.43 24.06 -7.26
C VAL A 16 6.95 22.72 -7.81
N ARG A 17 5.68 22.40 -7.58
CA ARG A 17 5.06 21.16 -8.05
C ARG A 17 4.80 21.21 -9.55
N ILE A 18 4.93 20.05 -10.18
CA ILE A 18 4.47 19.74 -11.52
C ILE A 18 2.97 19.54 -11.46
N GLU A 19 2.21 20.20 -12.34
CA GLU A 19 0.75 20.21 -12.29
C GLU A 19 0.11 19.49 -13.48
N SER A 20 0.87 19.18 -14.54
CA SER A 20 0.31 18.64 -15.78
C SER A 20 1.32 17.90 -16.65
N ALA A 21 0.82 17.07 -17.57
CA ALA A 21 1.64 16.25 -18.46
C ALA A 21 2.60 17.05 -19.36
N HIS A 22 2.27 18.30 -19.72
CA HIS A 22 3.11 19.12 -20.59
C HIS A 22 4.39 19.63 -19.91
N GLU A 23 4.44 19.57 -18.59
CA GLU A 23 5.61 19.96 -17.78
C GLU A 23 6.55 18.77 -17.52
N MET A 24 6.19 17.57 -17.98
CA MET A 24 6.89 16.33 -17.70
C MET A 24 7.74 15.90 -18.88
N THR A 25 8.95 15.43 -18.61
CA THR A 25 9.65 14.54 -19.55
C THR A 25 8.97 13.18 -19.60
N ASP A 26 9.11 12.45 -20.70
CA ASP A 26 8.59 11.08 -20.83
C ASP A 26 9.08 10.17 -19.70
N ASP A 27 10.37 10.22 -19.36
CA ASP A 27 10.95 9.41 -18.27
C ASP A 27 10.28 9.68 -16.91
N TYR A 28 10.06 10.95 -16.56
CA TYR A 28 9.30 11.32 -15.36
C TYR A 28 7.85 10.80 -15.42
N ARG A 29 7.17 10.97 -16.56
CA ARG A 29 5.78 10.54 -16.74
C ARG A 29 5.65 9.03 -16.63
N GLU A 30 6.54 8.26 -17.26
CA GLU A 30 6.55 6.79 -17.19
C GLU A 30 6.72 6.31 -15.74
N ASN A 31 7.64 6.93 -15.00
CA ASN A 31 7.88 6.60 -13.60
C ASN A 31 6.69 6.97 -12.69
N LEU A 32 6.05 8.11 -12.93
CA LEU A 32 4.83 8.53 -12.24
C LEU A 32 3.66 7.59 -12.55
N VAL A 33 3.40 7.30 -13.83
CA VAL A 33 2.34 6.39 -14.26
C VAL A 33 2.53 5.02 -13.61
N HIS A 34 3.75 4.48 -13.61
CA HIS A 34 4.03 3.19 -12.99
C HIS A 34 3.68 3.18 -11.49
N LEU A 35 4.01 4.23 -10.74
CA LEU A 35 3.63 4.35 -9.32
C LEU A 35 2.10 4.42 -9.18
N LEU A 36 1.45 5.34 -9.89
CA LEU A 36 -0.01 5.50 -9.80
C LEU A 36 -0.77 4.22 -10.18
N THR A 37 -0.30 3.44 -11.18
CA THR A 37 -0.90 2.15 -11.53
C THR A 37 -0.73 1.12 -10.43
N MET A 38 0.45 1.05 -9.80
CA MET A 38 0.64 0.14 -8.66
C MET A 38 -0.29 0.47 -7.50
N GLN A 39 -0.54 1.76 -7.23
CA GLN A 39 -1.50 2.17 -6.22
C GLN A 39 -2.91 1.77 -6.65
N ALA A 40 -3.39 2.25 -7.80
CA ALA A 40 -4.75 2.00 -8.28
C ALA A 40 -5.13 0.50 -8.33
N ASP A 41 -4.21 -0.34 -8.83
CA ASP A 41 -4.39 -1.80 -8.88
C ASP A 41 -4.45 -2.44 -7.49
N SER A 42 -3.69 -1.89 -6.53
CA SER A 42 -3.64 -2.38 -5.14
C SER A 42 -4.91 -2.01 -4.38
N GLU A 43 -5.39 -0.77 -4.48
CA GLU A 43 -6.66 -0.30 -3.88
C GLU A 43 -7.82 -1.17 -4.39
N LEU A 44 -7.88 -1.41 -5.71
CA LEU A 44 -8.95 -2.22 -6.31
C LEU A 44 -8.88 -3.68 -5.86
N ALA A 45 -7.68 -4.27 -5.87
CA ALA A 45 -7.49 -5.65 -5.42
C ALA A 45 -7.78 -5.81 -3.92
N GLY A 46 -7.40 -4.83 -3.09
CA GLY A 46 -7.70 -4.77 -1.66
C GLY A 46 -9.20 -4.75 -1.40
N GLY A 47 -9.91 -3.81 -2.04
CA GLY A 47 -11.37 -3.72 -2.01
C GLY A 47 -12.06 -5.04 -2.35
N TYR A 48 -11.63 -5.72 -3.42
CA TYR A 48 -12.16 -7.04 -3.80
C TYR A 48 -11.91 -8.12 -2.75
N GLY A 49 -10.76 -8.08 -2.07
CA GLY A 49 -10.42 -9.01 -0.99
C GLY A 49 -11.32 -8.87 0.23
N TYR A 50 -11.86 -7.68 0.46
CA TYR A 50 -12.72 -7.37 1.59
C TYR A 50 -14.20 -7.63 1.34
N VAL A 51 -14.66 -7.71 0.08
CA VAL A 51 -16.08 -7.94 -0.26
C VAL A 51 -16.69 -9.15 0.49
N PRO A 52 -16.05 -10.35 0.55
CA PRO A 52 -16.61 -11.49 1.28
C PRO A 52 -16.80 -11.24 2.78
N TRP A 53 -16.05 -10.30 3.37
CA TRP A 53 -16.10 -9.99 4.79
C TRP A 53 -17.31 -9.16 5.20
N ILE A 54 -18.00 -8.50 4.25
CA ILE A 54 -19.26 -7.80 4.51
C ILE A 54 -20.30 -8.75 5.11
N THR A 55 -20.33 -10.03 4.72
CA THR A 55 -21.29 -11.00 5.25
C THR A 55 -20.71 -11.86 6.38
N LYS A 56 -19.38 -11.99 6.46
CA LYS A 56 -18.67 -12.83 7.46
C LYS A 56 -18.34 -12.12 8.76
N ALA A 57 -18.27 -10.78 8.78
CA ALA A 57 -17.88 -10.03 9.97
C ALA A 57 -18.79 -10.35 11.18
N PRO A 58 -18.24 -10.38 12.42
CA PRO A 58 -18.87 -11.06 13.56
C PRO A 58 -20.15 -10.38 14.07
N THR A 59 -20.31 -9.07 13.88
CA THR A 59 -21.50 -8.32 14.34
C THR A 59 -22.05 -7.43 13.22
N VAL A 60 -23.26 -6.87 13.40
CA VAL A 60 -23.85 -5.96 12.40
C VAL A 60 -23.01 -4.68 12.27
N GLU A 61 -22.47 -4.19 13.38
CA GLU A 61 -21.57 -3.04 13.42
C GLU A 61 -20.31 -3.32 12.61
N GLU A 62 -19.70 -4.50 12.79
CA GLU A 62 -18.51 -4.86 12.02
C GLU A 62 -18.81 -5.06 10.53
N LYS A 63 -19.98 -5.61 10.18
CA LYS A 63 -20.42 -5.69 8.77
C LYS A 63 -20.55 -4.30 8.15
N HIS A 64 -21.06 -3.32 8.90
CA HIS A 64 -21.13 -1.93 8.46
C HIS A 64 -19.73 -1.31 8.28
N VAL A 65 -18.81 -1.55 9.22
CA VAL A 65 -17.42 -1.08 9.08
C VAL A 65 -16.73 -1.70 7.87
N VAL A 66 -16.84 -3.01 7.66
CA VAL A 66 -16.25 -3.67 6.49
C VAL A 66 -16.85 -3.15 5.18
N ALA A 67 -18.17 -2.95 5.12
CA ALA A 67 -18.81 -2.35 3.94
C ALA A 67 -18.29 -0.93 3.66
N GLN A 68 -18.03 -0.15 4.71
CA GLN A 68 -17.43 1.17 4.59
C GLN A 68 -15.97 1.11 4.11
N ILE A 69 -15.16 0.17 4.61
CA ILE A 69 -13.79 -0.07 4.12
C ILE A 69 -13.82 -0.41 2.63
N VAL A 70 -14.61 -1.42 2.21
CA VAL A 70 -14.74 -1.79 0.78
C VAL A 70 -15.12 -0.60 -0.09
N LYS A 71 -16.06 0.23 0.36
CA LYS A 71 -16.47 1.44 -0.37
C LYS A 71 -15.32 2.45 -0.50
N ASP A 72 -14.54 2.63 0.56
CA ASP A 72 -13.40 3.54 0.57
C ASP A 72 -12.29 3.05 -0.39
N GLU A 73 -11.90 1.78 -0.32
CA GLU A 73 -10.91 1.17 -1.26
C GLU A 73 -11.30 1.37 -2.73
N LEU A 74 -12.56 1.11 -3.09
CA LEU A 74 -13.04 1.32 -4.47
C LEU A 74 -13.05 2.80 -4.86
N ARG A 75 -13.32 3.70 -3.91
CA ARG A 75 -13.22 5.15 -4.11
C ARG A 75 -11.77 5.57 -4.31
N HIS A 76 -10.83 4.99 -3.56
CA HIS A 76 -9.39 5.27 -3.68
C HIS A 76 -8.89 4.82 -5.05
N ALA A 77 -9.21 3.59 -5.46
CA ALA A 77 -8.95 3.11 -6.81
C ALA A 77 -9.51 4.05 -7.89
N THR A 78 -10.75 4.51 -7.74
CA THR A 78 -11.38 5.45 -8.68
C THR A 78 -10.61 6.77 -8.79
N VAL A 79 -10.17 7.33 -7.65
CA VAL A 79 -9.36 8.56 -7.63
C VAL A 79 -8.02 8.34 -8.32
N MET A 80 -7.34 7.23 -8.02
CA MET A 80 -6.03 6.92 -8.57
C MET A 80 -6.08 6.64 -10.08
N TYR A 81 -7.10 5.92 -10.55
CA TYR A 81 -7.36 5.76 -11.98
C TYR A 81 -7.73 7.09 -12.66
N GLY A 82 -8.41 8.00 -11.97
CA GLY A 82 -8.65 9.36 -12.49
C GLY A 82 -7.35 10.11 -12.78
N LEU A 83 -6.38 10.06 -11.86
CA LEU A 83 -5.04 10.66 -12.07
C LEU A 83 -4.30 10.03 -13.26
N LEU A 84 -4.44 8.71 -13.45
CA LEU A 84 -3.88 8.01 -14.61
C LEU A 84 -4.53 8.46 -15.92
N ALA A 85 -5.86 8.62 -15.94
CA ALA A 85 -6.59 9.10 -17.10
C ALA A 85 -6.17 10.53 -17.48
N ASP A 86 -5.96 11.42 -16.51
CA ASP A 86 -5.45 12.78 -16.74
C ASP A 86 -4.05 12.80 -17.37
N LEU A 87 -3.26 11.74 -17.13
CA LEU A 87 -1.97 11.56 -17.77
C LEU A 87 -2.08 10.92 -19.15
N GLY A 88 -3.25 10.45 -19.59
CA GLY A 88 -3.48 9.79 -20.87
C GLY A 88 -3.36 8.26 -20.83
N PHE A 89 -3.47 7.64 -19.66
CA PHE A 89 -3.53 6.19 -19.51
C PHE A 89 -4.92 5.66 -19.88
N ASP A 90 -4.99 4.59 -20.66
CA ASP A 90 -6.26 3.91 -21.00
C ASP A 90 -6.74 3.04 -19.83
N VAL A 91 -7.42 3.69 -18.88
CA VAL A 91 -7.98 3.08 -17.68
C VAL A 91 -8.98 1.98 -18.02
N GLU A 92 -9.90 2.25 -18.95
CA GLU A 92 -10.99 1.32 -19.26
C GLU A 92 -10.45 -0.01 -19.79
N SER A 93 -9.52 0.05 -20.74
CA SER A 93 -8.89 -1.17 -21.27
C SER A 93 -7.99 -1.85 -20.25
N HIS A 94 -7.31 -1.10 -19.38
CA HIS A 94 -6.50 -1.70 -18.31
C HIS A 94 -7.37 -2.45 -17.29
N VAL A 95 -8.42 -1.82 -16.77
CA VAL A 95 -9.34 -2.42 -15.80
C VAL A 95 -10.02 -3.63 -16.42
N ARG A 96 -10.62 -3.49 -17.61
CA ARG A 96 -11.27 -4.62 -18.32
C ARG A 96 -10.35 -5.82 -18.51
N ARG A 97 -9.05 -5.61 -18.73
CA ARG A 97 -8.08 -6.70 -18.92
C ARG A 97 -7.74 -7.43 -17.61
N HIS A 98 -7.79 -6.73 -16.48
CA HIS A 98 -7.29 -7.24 -15.20
C HIS A 98 -8.37 -7.45 -14.13
N ASP A 99 -9.62 -7.09 -14.39
CA ASP A 99 -10.70 -7.09 -13.39
C ASP A 99 -10.86 -8.44 -12.68
N GLU A 100 -10.96 -9.51 -13.46
CA GLU A 100 -11.01 -10.88 -12.92
C GLU A 100 -9.73 -11.25 -12.16
N ILE A 101 -8.57 -10.81 -12.66
CA ILE A 101 -7.26 -11.11 -12.06
C ILE A 101 -7.12 -10.44 -10.68
N PHE A 102 -7.70 -9.26 -10.47
CA PHE A 102 -7.69 -8.59 -9.17
C PHE A 102 -8.43 -9.40 -8.08
N THR A 103 -9.37 -10.28 -8.46
CA THR A 103 -10.06 -11.17 -7.53
C THR A 103 -9.23 -12.41 -7.15
N MET A 104 -8.23 -12.77 -7.96
CA MET A 104 -7.43 -13.98 -7.75
C MET A 104 -6.69 -13.93 -6.40
N ARG A 105 -6.75 -15.04 -5.66
CA ARG A 105 -6.00 -15.30 -4.43
C ARG A 105 -5.28 -16.65 -4.56
N ILE A 106 -4.13 -16.78 -3.92
CA ILE A 106 -3.40 -18.06 -3.85
C ILE A 106 -3.97 -18.95 -2.74
N GLU A 107 -3.55 -20.22 -2.73
CA GLU A 107 -3.85 -21.15 -1.65
C GLU A 107 -3.29 -20.65 -0.31
N SER A 108 -3.99 -20.97 0.78
CA SER A 108 -3.75 -20.39 2.11
C SER A 108 -2.40 -20.75 2.73
N ASP A 109 -1.87 -21.93 2.39
CA ASP A 109 -0.58 -22.44 2.82
C ASP A 109 0.58 -22.06 1.89
N ALA A 110 0.29 -21.45 0.75
CA ALA A 110 1.31 -20.96 -0.17
C ALA A 110 2.01 -19.71 0.38
N ASP A 111 3.32 -19.62 0.16
CA ASP A 111 4.13 -18.44 0.40
C ASP A 111 4.90 -18.09 -0.86
N ILE A 112 4.47 -17.01 -1.52
CA ILE A 112 5.11 -16.48 -2.74
C ILE A 112 6.22 -15.49 -2.39
N GLY A 113 6.48 -15.27 -1.10
CA GLY A 113 7.47 -14.31 -0.60
C GLY A 113 7.19 -12.92 -1.15
N THR A 114 8.12 -12.43 -1.97
CA THR A 114 8.11 -11.10 -2.59
C THR A 114 7.65 -11.11 -4.06
N ALA A 115 7.33 -12.29 -4.61
CA ALA A 115 7.02 -12.44 -6.02
C ALA A 115 5.69 -11.79 -6.40
N ARG A 116 5.66 -11.20 -7.60
CA ARG A 116 4.42 -10.82 -8.29
C ARG A 116 4.13 -11.88 -9.34
N ILE A 117 2.94 -12.48 -9.28
CA ILE A 117 2.61 -13.70 -10.03
C ILE A 117 1.53 -13.49 -11.11
N THR A 118 1.05 -12.26 -11.28
CA THR A 118 0.10 -11.87 -12.32
C THR A 118 0.60 -10.65 -13.10
N SER A 119 -0.07 -10.31 -14.19
CA SER A 119 0.35 -9.22 -15.10
C SER A 119 -0.01 -7.81 -14.61
N ASP A 120 -0.98 -7.70 -13.70
CA ASP A 120 -1.35 -6.43 -13.08
C ASP A 120 -0.26 -5.92 -12.13
N LYS A 121 -0.43 -4.72 -11.59
CA LYS A 121 0.57 -4.03 -10.77
C LYS A 121 0.26 -4.05 -9.27
N ARG A 122 -0.76 -4.80 -8.85
CA ARG A 122 -1.07 -4.95 -7.43
C ARG A 122 0.10 -5.57 -6.69
N VAL A 123 -0.03 -5.48 -5.37
CA VAL A 123 1.07 -5.79 -4.48
C VAL A 123 0.88 -7.18 -3.94
N ASN A 124 2.00 -7.87 -3.79
CA ASN A 124 2.01 -9.30 -3.57
C ASN A 124 1.20 -9.74 -2.35
N ILE A 125 1.08 -8.88 -1.34
CA ILE A 125 0.30 -9.17 -0.15
C ILE A 125 -1.19 -9.42 -0.46
N PHE A 126 -1.72 -8.80 -1.51
CA PHE A 126 -3.11 -8.96 -1.95
C PHE A 126 -3.38 -10.27 -2.71
N TYR A 127 -2.35 -11.08 -2.99
CA TYR A 127 -2.57 -12.45 -3.44
C TYR A 127 -2.97 -13.38 -2.30
N TYR A 128 -2.58 -13.09 -1.05
CA TYR A 128 -2.87 -13.97 0.07
C TYR A 128 -4.36 -13.88 0.47
N PRO A 129 -5.00 -15.02 0.76
CA PRO A 129 -6.39 -15.01 1.19
C PRO A 129 -6.53 -14.51 2.63
N ILE A 130 -7.68 -13.88 2.91
CA ILE A 130 -8.11 -13.50 4.26
C ILE A 130 -9.20 -14.49 4.68
N GLU A 131 -8.86 -15.42 5.56
CA GLU A 131 -9.70 -16.58 5.86
C GLU A 131 -10.47 -16.44 7.18
N THR A 132 -9.86 -15.79 8.16
CA THR A 132 -10.40 -15.61 9.50
C THR A 132 -10.62 -14.14 9.83
N TRP A 133 -11.45 -13.85 10.86
CA TRP A 133 -11.63 -12.47 11.30
C TRP A 133 -10.31 -11.91 11.85
N ALA A 134 -9.52 -12.74 12.51
CA ALA A 134 -8.17 -12.38 12.92
C ALA A 134 -7.30 -12.01 11.72
N ASP A 135 -7.39 -12.74 10.59
CA ASP A 135 -6.68 -12.35 9.37
C ASP A 135 -7.10 -10.98 8.87
N PHE A 136 -8.40 -10.72 8.80
CA PHE A 136 -8.91 -9.43 8.35
C PHE A 136 -8.33 -8.29 9.22
N ILE A 137 -8.38 -8.47 10.54
CA ILE A 137 -7.89 -7.48 11.49
C ILE A 137 -6.37 -7.28 11.42
N PHE A 138 -5.58 -8.36 11.47
CA PHE A 138 -4.11 -8.25 11.48
C PHE A 138 -3.54 -7.85 10.12
N PHE A 139 -4.22 -8.21 9.02
CA PHE A 139 -3.92 -7.70 7.69
C PHE A 139 -4.08 -6.19 7.64
N ASN A 140 -5.28 -5.65 7.92
CA ASN A 140 -5.52 -4.19 7.93
C ASN A 140 -4.56 -3.48 8.92
N PHE A 141 -4.40 -4.03 10.13
CA PHE A 141 -3.50 -3.44 11.14
C PHE A 141 -2.07 -3.23 10.62
N CYS A 142 -1.51 -4.21 9.91
CA CYS A 142 -0.16 -4.12 9.35
C CYS A 142 -0.14 -3.36 8.02
N MET A 143 -1.03 -3.72 7.10
CA MET A 143 -1.02 -3.24 5.73
C MET A 143 -1.34 -1.74 5.68
N ASP A 144 -2.46 -1.28 6.24
CA ASP A 144 -2.87 0.13 6.20
C ASP A 144 -1.80 1.04 6.83
N ARG A 145 -1.10 0.58 7.88
CA ARG A 145 0.06 1.29 8.44
C ARG A 145 1.25 1.29 7.49
N GLY A 146 1.57 0.14 6.88
CA GLY A 146 2.64 0.02 5.90
C GLY A 146 2.43 0.93 4.68
N ALA A 147 1.22 0.94 4.13
CA ALA A 147 0.78 1.88 3.09
C ALA A 147 0.82 3.33 3.60
N GLY A 148 0.29 3.60 4.80
CA GLY A 148 0.33 4.92 5.43
C GLY A 148 1.73 5.51 5.52
N HIS A 149 2.72 4.72 5.95
CA HIS A 149 4.14 5.13 5.96
C HIS A 149 4.65 5.44 4.55
N GLN A 150 4.25 4.71 3.52
CA GLN A 150 4.61 5.01 2.14
C GLN A 150 3.90 6.27 1.61
N LEU A 151 2.62 6.48 1.95
CA LEU A 151 1.81 7.64 1.58
C LEU A 151 2.34 8.94 2.15
N GLU A 152 3.01 8.90 3.30
CA GLU A 152 3.54 10.11 3.94
C GLU A 152 4.50 10.86 3.03
N ASP A 153 5.29 10.14 2.23
CA ASP A 153 6.18 10.72 1.23
C ASP A 153 5.42 11.45 0.14
N VAL A 154 4.22 10.98 -0.21
CA VAL A 154 3.41 11.59 -1.27
C VAL A 154 3.03 13.03 -0.91
N ARG A 155 2.93 13.39 0.38
CA ARG A 155 2.65 14.78 0.79
C ARG A 155 3.72 15.78 0.35
N GLY A 156 4.96 15.32 0.23
CA GLY A 156 6.07 16.10 -0.29
C GLY A 156 6.42 15.79 -1.74
N CYS A 157 5.57 15.05 -2.47
CA CYS A 157 5.88 14.69 -3.84
C CYS A 157 5.85 15.90 -4.79
N SER A 158 6.57 15.78 -5.88
CA SER A 158 6.67 16.78 -6.94
C SER A 158 5.41 16.91 -7.79
N TYR A 159 4.47 15.95 -7.77
CA TYR A 159 3.28 15.98 -8.62
C TYR A 159 2.04 16.45 -7.84
N GLY A 160 1.64 17.71 -8.06
CA GLY A 160 0.57 18.39 -7.33
C GLY A 160 -0.78 17.66 -7.29
N PRO A 161 -1.29 17.13 -8.42
CA PRO A 161 -2.54 16.39 -8.44
C PRO A 161 -2.56 15.17 -7.50
N TRP A 162 -1.46 14.41 -7.44
CA TRP A 162 -1.37 13.26 -6.54
C TRP A 162 -1.33 13.66 -5.07
N VAL A 163 -0.59 14.72 -4.72
CA VAL A 163 -0.62 15.27 -3.35
C VAL A 163 -2.04 15.58 -2.89
N ARG A 164 -2.81 16.30 -3.73
CA ARG A 164 -4.19 16.71 -3.40
C ARG A 164 -5.14 15.53 -3.28
N ALA A 165 -5.00 14.52 -4.13
CA ALA A 165 -5.79 13.30 -4.08
C ALA A 165 -5.56 12.52 -2.77
N ILE A 166 -4.29 12.34 -2.39
CA ILE A 166 -3.89 11.58 -1.20
C ILE A 166 -4.36 12.24 0.10
N GLU A 167 -4.45 13.58 0.17
CA GLU A 167 -4.99 14.25 1.37
C GLU A 167 -6.42 13.83 1.72
N GLY A 168 -7.24 13.50 0.72
CA GLY A 168 -8.58 12.94 0.92
C GLY A 168 -8.53 11.50 1.44
N ILE A 169 -7.74 10.66 0.76
CA ILE A 169 -7.54 9.24 1.10
C ILE A 169 -7.04 9.09 2.54
N PHE A 170 -6.03 9.87 2.94
CA PHE A 170 -5.50 9.86 4.30
C PHE A 170 -6.52 10.08 5.42
N LYS A 171 -7.59 10.84 5.16
CA LYS A 171 -8.62 11.09 6.18
C LYS A 171 -9.45 9.83 6.44
N GLU A 172 -9.66 9.03 5.39
CA GLU A 172 -10.38 7.77 5.45
C GLU A 172 -9.50 6.65 6.00
N GLU A 173 -8.23 6.55 5.58
CA GLU A 173 -7.25 5.59 6.09
C GLU A 173 -7.07 5.65 7.61
N LYS A 174 -7.18 6.85 8.20
CA LYS A 174 -7.15 7.03 9.66
C LYS A 174 -8.29 6.31 10.38
N PHE A 175 -9.40 6.03 9.71
CA PHE A 175 -10.48 5.22 10.28
C PHE A 175 -10.09 3.74 10.26
N HIS A 176 -9.54 3.23 9.16
CA HIS A 176 -9.11 1.83 9.02
C HIS A 176 -8.00 1.48 10.03
N ILE A 177 -6.95 2.31 10.12
CA ILE A 177 -5.84 2.16 11.07
C ILE A 177 -6.32 2.07 12.52
N ARG A 178 -7.31 2.90 12.90
CA ARG A 178 -7.88 2.92 14.26
C ARG A 178 -8.77 1.71 14.53
N HIS A 179 -9.50 1.24 13.53
CA HIS A 179 -10.30 0.02 13.63
C HIS A 179 -9.41 -1.21 13.83
N GLY A 180 -8.35 -1.34 13.03
CA GLY A 180 -7.34 -2.38 13.20
C GLY A 180 -6.68 -2.34 14.57
N GLU A 181 -6.32 -1.15 15.07
CA GLU A 181 -5.72 -0.99 16.42
C GLU A 181 -6.63 -1.47 17.54
N TYR A 182 -7.89 -1.02 17.51
CA TYR A 182 -8.90 -1.39 18.50
C TYR A 182 -9.06 -2.91 18.57
N TRP A 183 -9.17 -3.57 17.41
CA TRP A 183 -9.34 -5.01 17.36
C TRP A 183 -8.09 -5.79 17.71
N VAL A 184 -6.91 -5.38 17.22
CA VAL A 184 -5.65 -6.05 17.59
C VAL A 184 -5.44 -6.01 19.09
N LYS A 185 -5.65 -4.85 19.73
CA LYS A 185 -5.59 -4.74 21.19
C LYS A 185 -6.55 -5.71 21.87
N LYS A 186 -7.82 -5.72 21.44
CA LYS A 186 -8.85 -6.61 22.00
C LYS A 186 -8.50 -8.09 21.84
N LEU A 187 -7.99 -8.51 20.69
CA LEU A 187 -7.61 -9.90 20.42
C LEU A 187 -6.36 -10.31 21.19
N ALA A 188 -5.40 -9.39 21.33
CA ALA A 188 -4.16 -9.64 22.06
C ALA A 188 -4.37 -9.66 23.58
N GLU A 189 -5.27 -8.86 24.13
CA GLU A 189 -5.53 -8.82 25.58
C GLU A 189 -6.38 -9.99 26.09
N ASP A 190 -7.10 -10.72 25.21
CA ASP A 190 -7.89 -11.89 25.61
C ASP A 190 -7.00 -13.14 25.75
N PRO A 191 -6.81 -13.68 26.98
CA PRO A 191 -5.92 -14.82 27.21
C PRO A 191 -6.30 -16.09 26.45
N LYS A 192 -7.58 -16.25 26.06
CA LYS A 192 -8.06 -17.46 25.36
C LYS A 192 -7.62 -17.50 23.90
N ILE A 193 -7.47 -16.34 23.27
CA ILE A 193 -7.15 -16.21 21.85
C ILE A 193 -5.80 -15.51 21.62
N HIS A 194 -5.10 -15.07 22.67
CA HIS A 194 -3.79 -14.43 22.58
C HIS A 194 -2.80 -15.21 21.71
N ALA A 195 -2.73 -16.54 21.87
CA ALA A 195 -1.82 -17.38 21.08
C ALA A 195 -2.17 -17.37 19.57
N GLU A 196 -3.47 -17.38 19.23
CA GLU A 196 -3.95 -17.28 17.85
C GLU A 196 -3.70 -15.87 17.29
N ALA A 197 -3.91 -14.83 18.09
CA ALA A 197 -3.62 -13.45 17.72
C ALA A 197 -2.13 -13.26 17.40
N GLN A 198 -1.25 -13.79 18.26
CA GLN A 198 0.20 -13.76 18.03
C GLN A 198 0.60 -14.54 16.76
N ALA A 199 0.04 -15.72 16.52
CA ALA A 199 0.32 -16.49 15.31
C ALA A 199 -0.14 -15.76 14.03
N THR A 200 -1.30 -15.13 14.09
CA THR A 200 -1.86 -14.36 12.97
C THR A 200 -1.04 -13.09 12.71
N PHE A 201 -0.61 -12.40 13.77
CA PHE A 201 0.32 -11.27 13.67
C PHE A 201 1.65 -11.67 13.04
N ASN A 202 2.23 -12.80 13.47
CA ASN A 202 3.49 -13.31 12.92
C ASN A 202 3.43 -13.46 11.40
N LYS A 203 2.30 -13.98 10.88
CA LYS A 203 2.06 -14.15 9.45
C LYS A 203 1.99 -12.80 8.72
N TRP A 204 1.13 -11.89 9.16
CA TRP A 204 0.87 -10.65 8.41
C TRP A 204 1.98 -9.61 8.55
N TYR A 205 2.68 -9.57 9.69
CA TYR A 205 3.85 -8.70 9.85
C TYR A 205 4.95 -9.05 8.86
N ILE A 206 5.34 -10.33 8.76
CA ILE A 206 6.40 -10.78 7.83
C ILE A 206 6.02 -10.47 6.38
N ARG A 207 4.76 -10.73 6.00
CA ARG A 207 4.26 -10.41 4.65
C ARG A 207 4.31 -8.90 4.37
N THR A 208 3.96 -8.07 5.36
CA THR A 208 4.02 -6.61 5.23
C THR A 208 5.46 -6.11 5.11
N MET A 209 6.41 -6.66 5.88
CA MET A 209 7.83 -6.28 5.78
C MET A 209 8.44 -6.54 4.39
N ASN A 210 7.89 -7.51 3.66
CA ASN A 210 8.30 -7.86 2.30
C ASN A 210 7.81 -6.89 1.22
N ILE A 211 6.86 -6.00 1.51
CA ILE A 211 6.27 -5.12 0.49
C ILE A 211 7.18 -3.92 0.17
N PHE A 212 8.01 -3.45 1.10
CA PHE A 212 8.74 -2.16 0.94
C PHE A 212 9.84 -2.16 -0.13
N GLY A 213 10.29 -3.31 -0.63
CA GLY A 213 11.38 -3.40 -1.61
C GLY A 213 12.77 -3.16 -1.03
N ARG A 214 13.84 -3.50 -1.77
CA ARG A 214 15.20 -3.50 -1.23
C ARG A 214 15.79 -2.09 -1.09
N PRO A 215 16.73 -1.88 -0.15
CA PRO A 215 17.39 -0.59 0.04
C PRO A 215 18.26 -0.20 -1.16
N GLY A 216 18.43 1.11 -1.36
CA GLY A 216 19.41 1.67 -2.28
C GLY A 216 19.19 1.31 -3.75
N SER A 217 17.97 0.92 -4.14
CA SER A 217 17.71 0.49 -5.52
C SER A 217 17.87 1.65 -6.52
N PRO A 218 18.36 1.39 -7.74
CA PRO A 218 18.49 2.43 -8.77
C PRO A 218 17.17 3.16 -9.04
N LYS A 219 16.06 2.41 -9.02
CA LYS A 219 14.72 2.97 -9.24
C LYS A 219 14.25 3.88 -8.09
N ASN A 220 14.49 3.52 -6.82
CA ASN A 220 14.21 4.43 -5.71
C ASN A 220 15.08 5.70 -5.78
N GLN A 221 16.37 5.58 -6.14
CA GLN A 221 17.24 6.75 -6.35
C GLN A 221 16.69 7.69 -7.41
N LEU A 222 16.15 7.15 -8.51
CA LEU A 222 15.48 7.93 -9.55
C LEU A 222 14.21 8.60 -9.02
N TYR A 223 13.37 7.86 -8.28
CA TYR A 223 12.17 8.43 -7.66
C TYR A 223 12.48 9.57 -6.70
N ARG A 224 13.53 9.44 -5.90
CA ARG A 224 13.98 10.51 -4.99
C ARG A 224 14.55 11.71 -5.74
N ARG A 225 15.28 11.48 -6.84
CA ARG A 225 15.75 12.56 -7.72
C ARG A 225 14.58 13.37 -8.28
N TYR A 226 13.50 12.70 -8.67
CA TYR A 226 12.28 13.37 -9.12
C TYR A 226 11.40 13.88 -8.00
N LYS A 227 11.72 13.60 -6.72
CA LYS A 227 10.84 13.82 -5.57
C LYS A 227 9.46 13.18 -5.76
N LEU A 228 9.38 12.03 -6.43
CA LEU A 228 8.18 11.18 -6.45
C LEU A 228 8.08 10.33 -5.17
N LYS A 229 9.24 9.99 -4.59
CA LYS A 229 9.41 9.48 -3.22
C LYS A 229 10.43 10.35 -2.50
N LEU A 230 10.43 10.35 -1.18
CA LEU A 230 11.39 11.16 -0.39
C LEU A 230 12.41 10.29 0.31
N ARG A 231 11.98 9.14 0.82
CA ARG A 231 12.78 8.18 1.58
C ARG A 231 13.21 6.99 0.74
N ASP A 232 14.31 6.37 1.15
CA ASP A 232 14.68 5.04 0.70
C ASP A 232 13.64 4.01 1.19
N ASN A 233 13.50 2.92 0.45
CA ASN A 233 12.59 1.83 0.79
C ASN A 233 12.80 1.29 2.22
N ASP A 234 14.05 1.16 2.68
CA ASP A 234 14.30 0.65 4.03
C ASP A 234 14.05 1.71 5.11
N GLU A 235 14.23 3.00 4.83
CA GLU A 235 13.88 4.06 5.77
C GLU A 235 12.36 4.05 6.10
N VAL A 236 11.52 3.84 5.08
CA VAL A 236 10.07 3.68 5.26
C VAL A 236 9.75 2.40 6.05
N ARG A 237 10.42 1.28 5.71
CA ARG A 237 10.25 0.02 6.43
C ARG A 237 10.59 0.15 7.92
N GLN A 238 11.71 0.80 8.24
CA GLN A 238 12.14 0.96 9.64
C GLN A 238 11.18 1.87 10.42
N ALA A 239 10.63 2.91 9.79
CA ALA A 239 9.61 3.75 10.41
C ALA A 239 8.35 2.94 10.77
N PHE A 240 7.85 2.12 9.83
CA PHE A 240 6.76 1.17 10.08
C PHE A 240 7.10 0.19 11.22
N ALA A 241 8.28 -0.45 11.16
CA ALA A 241 8.69 -1.43 12.16
C ALA A 241 8.84 -0.82 13.56
N HIS A 242 9.26 0.44 13.64
CA HIS A 242 9.36 1.19 14.90
C HIS A 242 7.98 1.46 15.50
N GLU A 243 7.02 1.92 14.70
CA GLU A 243 5.63 2.13 15.17
C GLU A 243 5.01 0.83 15.67
N ILE A 244 5.09 -0.24 14.87
CA ILE A 244 4.51 -1.54 15.22
C ILE A 244 5.11 -2.06 16.53
N ARG A 245 6.41 -1.88 16.76
CA ARG A 245 7.05 -2.28 18.02
C ARG A 245 6.43 -1.59 19.22
N GLY A 246 6.23 -0.26 19.16
CA GLY A 246 5.60 0.49 20.26
C GLY A 246 4.16 0.03 20.55
N LEU A 247 3.41 -0.32 19.50
CA LEU A 247 2.06 -0.88 19.64
C LEU A 247 2.08 -2.29 20.24
N CYS A 248 2.99 -3.16 19.79
CA CYS A 248 3.17 -4.51 20.33
C CYS A 248 3.53 -4.48 21.83
N ASP A 249 4.43 -3.59 22.24
CA ASP A 249 4.78 -3.40 23.66
C ASP A 249 3.57 -3.03 24.53
N THR A 250 2.60 -2.31 23.95
CA THR A 250 1.35 -1.91 24.62
C THR A 250 0.31 -3.03 24.64
N PHE A 251 0.23 -3.83 23.57
CA PHE A 251 -0.79 -4.88 23.40
C PHE A 251 -0.35 -6.24 23.94
N GLY A 252 0.91 -6.36 24.38
CA GLY A 252 1.48 -7.62 24.86
C GLY A 252 1.84 -8.60 23.74
N LEU A 253 2.00 -8.13 22.51
CA LEU A 253 2.46 -8.95 21.39
C LEU A 253 3.98 -8.90 21.27
N THR A 254 4.57 -9.96 20.73
CA THR A 254 5.99 -10.00 20.38
C THR A 254 6.17 -9.76 18.88
N VAL A 255 7.02 -8.81 18.50
CA VAL A 255 7.37 -8.58 17.09
C VAL A 255 8.18 -9.78 16.59
N PRO A 256 7.72 -10.51 15.55
CA PRO A 256 8.48 -11.63 15.00
C PRO A 256 9.78 -11.13 14.34
N GLU A 257 10.81 -11.97 14.36
CA GLU A 257 12.06 -11.66 13.68
C GLU A 257 11.87 -11.72 12.15
N TRP A 258 12.08 -10.60 11.47
CA TRP A 258 12.12 -10.54 10.00
C TRP A 258 13.58 -10.55 9.52
N LYS A 259 13.94 -11.55 8.72
CA LYS A 259 15.29 -11.68 8.13
C LYS A 259 15.23 -11.39 6.63
N PRO A 260 15.68 -10.21 6.18
CA PRO A 260 15.66 -9.88 4.77
C PRO A 260 16.65 -10.74 3.98
N LYS A 261 16.18 -11.23 2.84
CA LYS A 261 17.05 -11.71 1.77
C LYS A 261 17.10 -10.64 0.69
N TRP A 262 18.03 -9.70 0.83
CA TRP A 262 18.07 -8.50 -0.02
C TRP A 262 18.11 -8.75 -1.53
N ALA A 263 18.75 -9.86 -1.94
CA ALA A 263 18.81 -10.26 -3.35
C ALA A 263 17.47 -10.78 -3.90
N GLU A 264 16.58 -11.28 -3.02
CA GLU A 264 15.24 -11.78 -3.38
C GLU A 264 14.15 -10.69 -3.25
N LEU A 265 14.47 -9.55 -2.61
CA LEU A 265 13.56 -8.41 -2.52
C LEU A 265 13.53 -7.62 -3.85
N PRO A 266 12.34 -7.18 -4.31
CA PRO A 266 12.19 -6.37 -5.51
C PRO A 266 12.89 -5.03 -5.34
N GLU A 267 13.24 -4.38 -6.44
CA GLU A 267 13.84 -3.03 -6.40
C GLU A 267 12.93 -2.00 -5.77
N GLU A 268 11.63 -2.16 -5.94
CA GLU A 268 10.66 -1.15 -5.58
C GLU A 268 9.78 -1.66 -4.46
N ALA A 269 9.34 -0.72 -3.62
CA ALA A 269 8.19 -0.96 -2.79
C ALA A 269 7.02 -1.37 -3.68
N HIS A 270 6.55 -2.59 -3.43
CA HIS A 270 5.23 -3.01 -3.79
C HIS A 270 4.25 -2.23 -2.89
N ILE A 271 3.50 -1.33 -3.52
CA ILE A 271 2.64 -0.23 -3.03
C ILE A 271 3.41 1.09 -3.07
N PRO A 272 2.88 2.09 -3.78
CA PRO A 272 3.31 3.46 -3.63
C PRO A 272 2.15 4.28 -3.13
N GLY A 273 2.21 4.60 -1.85
CA GLY A 273 1.17 5.34 -1.21
C GLY A 273 -0.03 4.45 -0.95
#